data_AF-A0AAJ7L6H7-F1
#
_entry.id   AF-A0AAJ7L6H7-F1
#
_cell.length_a   1.000
_cell.length_b   1.000
_cell.length_c   1.000
_cell.angle_alpha   90.00
_cell.angle_beta   90.00
_cell.angle_gamma   90.00
#
_symmetry.space_group_name_H-M   'P 1'
#
loop_
_entity.id
_entity.type
_entity.pdbx_description
1 polymer ?
#
loop_
_entity_poly.entity_id
_entity_poly.type
_entity_poly.pdbx_seq_one_letter_code
_entity_poly.pdbx_strand_id
1 'polypeptide(L)'
;MSLTEYFNYVWSLRDPRTEGWGWSANYKFIFPLIGLYLYVVKIQGPKFMKSRPAYQLKPYILTYNAFMVITNAYFFWNYWKRSYGGGYYSWFCQGVSYSRDKNSMEILELTWWYVLVRIADFIDTIFFLLRKKYEHISMLHVVHHTLVVLSGWLWLNFGTDGQILLGICINAFIHIIMYTYYGLAALGPWTQKYLWWKRYLTKLQIIQFLILNTHISIPLFYNCGYPRALTLLAAGQGVVGLILFVNFYIKRYCVLRSPAGAGQTVKPSDTCRKPAGGIQKETEPSPLRMLEKARKECCRQRSVRVPPFICSQIERGSRTE
;
A
#
# COMPACT_ATOMS: atom_id res chain seq x y z
N MET A 1 34.72 3.61 16.35
CA MET A 1 33.46 4.29 16.69
C MET A 1 32.51 3.24 17.26
N SER A 2 32.10 3.38 18.51
CA SER A 2 31.08 2.52 19.12
C SER A 2 29.72 2.72 18.44
N LEU A 3 28.79 1.78 18.61
CA LEU A 3 27.45 1.88 18.03
C LEU A 3 26.70 3.13 18.54
N THR A 4 26.92 3.50 19.80
CA THR A 4 26.37 4.71 20.41
C THR A 4 26.98 5.98 19.81
N GLU A 5 28.30 6.01 19.61
CA GLU A 5 28.97 7.14 18.94
C GLU A 5 28.49 7.32 17.50
N TYR A 6 28.35 6.21 16.76
CA TYR A 6 27.85 6.23 15.39
C TYR A 6 26.40 6.72 15.33
N PHE A 7 25.55 6.22 16.24
CA PHE A 7 24.18 6.70 16.34
C PHE A 7 24.12 8.20 16.64
N ASN A 8 24.91 8.68 17.60
CA ASN A 8 24.95 10.11 17.95
C ASN A 8 25.47 10.97 16.80
N TYR A 9 26.45 10.47 16.05
CA TYR A 9 26.95 11.13 14.84
C TYR A 9 25.88 11.21 13.75
N VAL A 10 25.19 10.10 13.44
CA VAL A 10 24.10 10.12 12.45
C VAL A 10 22.98 11.04 12.92
N TRP A 11 22.64 11.01 14.21
CA TRP A 11 21.60 11.86 14.79
C TRP A 11 21.94 13.36 14.73
N SER A 12 23.22 13.72 14.80
CA SER A 12 23.65 15.12 14.67
C SER A 12 23.55 15.66 13.23
N LEU A 13 23.40 14.79 12.22
CA LEU A 13 23.16 15.18 10.82
C LEU A 13 21.70 15.55 10.53
N ARG A 14 20.82 15.50 11.52
CA ARG A 14 19.40 15.88 11.39
C ARG A 14 19.28 17.35 11.01
N ASP A 15 18.26 17.64 10.19
CA ASP A 15 17.80 18.98 9.87
C ASP A 15 17.49 19.78 11.15
N PRO A 16 18.29 20.82 11.47
CA PRO A 16 18.13 21.59 12.70
C PRO A 16 16.81 22.36 12.75
N ARG A 17 16.12 22.55 11.62
CA ARG A 17 14.81 23.20 11.57
C ARG A 17 13.71 22.36 12.21
N THR A 18 13.88 21.04 12.25
CA THR A 18 12.92 20.09 12.83
C THR A 18 13.15 19.82 14.32
N GLU A 19 14.13 20.49 14.92
CA GLU A 19 14.40 20.36 16.35
C GLU A 19 13.19 20.83 17.17
N GLY A 20 12.76 19.98 18.12
CA GLY A 20 11.60 20.27 18.96
C GLY A 20 10.24 20.02 18.30
N TRP A 21 10.17 19.53 17.05
CA TRP A 21 8.90 19.28 16.33
C TRP A 21 8.13 18.03 16.81
N GLY A 22 8.25 17.70 18.09
CA GLY A 22 7.44 16.71 18.77
C GLY A 22 7.67 15.27 18.31
N TRP A 23 6.56 14.53 18.22
CA TRP A 23 6.55 13.06 18.19
C TRP A 23 6.90 12.48 16.81
N SER A 24 6.53 13.13 15.70
CA SER A 24 6.69 12.54 14.36
C SER A 24 8.13 12.58 13.87
N ALA A 25 8.95 13.51 14.35
CA ALA A 25 10.38 13.56 14.07
C ALA A 25 11.19 12.63 15.00
N ASN A 26 10.58 12.09 16.06
CA ASN A 26 11.29 11.34 17.10
C ASN A 26 11.33 9.83 16.80
N TYR A 27 12.54 9.26 16.73
CA TYR A 27 12.73 7.82 16.52
C TYR A 27 12.08 6.97 17.62
N LYS A 28 12.01 7.49 18.86
CA LYS A 28 11.38 6.81 20.01
C LYS A 28 9.87 6.64 19.84
N PHE A 29 9.26 7.36 18.90
CA PHE A 29 7.85 7.18 18.55
C PHE A 29 7.68 6.29 17.32
N ILE A 30 8.41 6.56 16.23
CA ILE A 30 8.20 5.89 14.94
C ILE A 30 8.56 4.39 14.99
N PHE A 31 9.68 4.01 15.62
CA PHE A 31 10.05 2.59 15.68
C PHE A 31 9.07 1.75 16.51
N PRO A 32 8.66 2.17 17.73
CA PRO A 32 7.60 1.46 18.46
C PRO A 32 6.26 1.43 17.72
N LEU A 33 5.88 2.52 17.03
CA LEU A 33 4.65 2.55 16.24
C LEU A 33 4.66 1.50 15.12
N ILE A 34 5.76 1.39 14.37
CA ILE A 34 5.92 0.37 13.33
C ILE A 34 5.90 -1.03 13.95
N GLY A 35 6.59 -1.24 15.07
CA GLY A 35 6.58 -2.50 15.80
C GLY A 35 5.17 -2.91 16.23
N LEU A 36 4.40 -1.96 16.78
CA LEU A 36 3.00 -2.15 17.16
C LEU A 36 2.13 -2.48 15.95
N TYR A 37 2.28 -1.76 14.84
CA TYR A 37 1.56 -2.04 13.60
C TYR A 37 1.79 -3.47 13.13
N LEU A 38 3.06 -3.91 13.05
CA LEU A 38 3.41 -5.26 12.63
C LEU A 38 2.86 -6.32 13.60
N TYR A 39 2.97 -6.09 14.91
CA TYR A 39 2.42 -6.97 15.93
C TYR A 39 0.90 -7.12 15.80
N VAL A 40 0.17 -6.00 15.65
CA VAL A 40 -1.28 -6.00 15.50
C VAL A 40 -1.68 -6.71 14.20
N VAL A 41 -1.06 -6.39 13.07
CA VAL A 41 -1.48 -6.93 11.77
C VAL A 41 -1.13 -8.41 11.61
N LYS A 42 0.02 -8.86 12.13
CA LYS A 42 0.51 -10.24 11.91
C LYS A 42 0.13 -11.21 13.01
N ILE A 43 -0.01 -10.75 14.26
CA ILE A 43 -0.17 -11.64 15.42
C ILE A 43 -1.50 -11.39 16.13
N GLN A 44 -1.64 -10.23 16.77
CA GLN A 44 -2.74 -9.99 17.70
C GLN A 44 -4.09 -9.83 16.98
N GLY A 45 -4.10 -9.14 15.85
CA GLY A 45 -5.29 -8.89 15.04
C GLY A 45 -5.94 -10.16 14.51
N PRO A 46 -5.20 -11.03 13.81
CA PRO A 46 -5.75 -12.31 13.35
C PRO A 46 -6.25 -13.19 14.50
N LYS A 47 -5.52 -13.22 15.63
CA LYS A 47 -5.94 -13.93 16.85
C LYS A 47 -7.26 -13.38 17.40
N PHE A 48 -7.39 -12.07 17.50
CA PHE A 48 -8.60 -11.37 17.96
C PHE A 48 -9.81 -11.62 17.05
N MET A 49 -9.60 -11.64 15.73
CA MET A 49 -10.67 -11.85 14.74
C MET A 49 -11.05 -13.32 14.55
N LYS A 50 -10.31 -14.28 15.10
CA LYS A 50 -10.56 -15.72 14.92
C LYS A 50 -11.97 -16.12 15.37
N SER A 51 -12.42 -15.63 16.52
CA SER A 51 -13.73 -15.95 17.12
C SER A 51 -14.83 -14.94 16.82
N ARG A 52 -14.57 -13.92 16.00
CA ARG A 52 -15.50 -12.82 15.73
C ARG A 52 -16.00 -12.84 14.29
N PRO A 53 -17.23 -12.41 13.98
CA PRO A 53 -17.67 -12.21 12.61
C PRO A 53 -16.90 -11.04 11.94
N ALA A 54 -16.94 -10.96 10.62
CA ALA A 54 -16.40 -9.81 9.89
C ALA A 54 -17.25 -8.56 10.18
N TYR A 55 -16.60 -7.44 10.48
CA TYR A 55 -17.30 -6.19 10.79
C TYR A 55 -17.82 -5.47 9.54
N GLN A 56 -19.00 -4.86 9.65
CA GLN A 56 -19.58 -4.03 8.60
C GLN A 56 -19.08 -2.59 8.70
N LEU A 57 -17.93 -2.31 8.07
CA LEU A 57 -17.23 -1.02 8.18
C LEU A 57 -17.42 -0.10 6.96
N LYS A 58 -18.42 -0.36 6.11
CA LYS A 58 -18.63 0.40 4.86
C LYS A 58 -18.65 1.93 5.04
N PRO A 59 -19.44 2.54 5.96
CA PRO A 59 -19.45 3.99 6.09
C PRO A 59 -18.10 4.55 6.52
N TYR A 60 -17.41 3.89 7.46
CA TYR A 60 -16.08 4.29 7.91
C TYR A 60 -15.04 4.24 6.80
N ILE A 61 -15.07 3.18 5.97
CA ILE A 61 -14.18 3.04 4.81
C ILE A 61 -14.45 4.14 3.77
N LEU A 62 -15.72 4.48 3.54
CA LEU A 62 -16.08 5.52 2.58
C LEU A 62 -15.60 6.90 3.07
N THR A 63 -15.87 7.23 4.34
CA THR A 63 -15.40 8.49 4.97
C THR A 63 -13.88 8.57 4.97
N TYR A 64 -13.21 7.47 5.32
CA TYR A 64 -11.75 7.39 5.30
C TYR A 64 -11.19 7.60 3.88
N ASN A 65 -11.70 6.90 2.88
CA ASN A 65 -11.23 7.08 1.49
C ASN A 65 -11.48 8.52 1.00
N ALA A 66 -12.61 9.13 1.34
CA ALA A 66 -12.89 10.52 1.00
C ALA A 66 -11.90 11.48 1.68
N PHE A 67 -11.63 11.28 2.97
CA PHE A 67 -10.61 12.03 3.71
C PHE A 67 -9.22 11.87 3.08
N MET A 68 -8.84 10.65 2.69
CA MET A 68 -7.56 10.39 2.04
C MET A 68 -7.46 11.07 0.66
N VAL A 69 -8.54 11.09 -0.14
CA VAL A 69 -8.58 11.83 -1.41
C VAL A 69 -8.37 13.33 -1.17
N ILE A 70 -9.11 13.93 -0.25
CA ILE A 70 -9.06 15.37 0.04
C ILE A 70 -7.68 15.77 0.56
N THR A 71 -7.14 15.02 1.53
CA THR A 71 -5.83 15.32 2.11
C THR A 71 -4.72 15.15 1.07
N ASN A 72 -4.70 14.08 0.28
CA ASN A 72 -3.71 13.91 -0.78
C ASN A 72 -3.80 15.01 -1.84
N ALA A 73 -5.01 15.47 -2.18
CA ALA A 73 -5.19 16.61 -3.09
C ALA A 73 -4.64 17.92 -2.49
N TYR A 74 -4.89 18.17 -1.20
CA TYR A 74 -4.32 19.31 -0.48
C TYR A 74 -2.79 19.28 -0.50
N PHE A 75 -2.17 18.14 -0.15
CA PHE A 75 -0.71 18.03 -0.14
C PHE A 75 -0.11 18.14 -1.54
N PHE A 76 -0.69 17.44 -2.53
CA PHE A 76 -0.25 17.54 -3.92
C PHE A 76 -0.23 19.00 -4.39
N TRP A 77 -1.34 19.73 -4.20
CA TRP A 77 -1.44 21.12 -4.61
C TRP A 77 -0.42 22.02 -3.90
N ASN A 78 -0.29 21.87 -2.58
CA ASN A 78 0.60 22.71 -1.79
C ASN A 78 2.09 22.45 -2.07
N TYR A 79 2.49 21.19 -2.25
CA TYR A 79 3.85 20.89 -2.68
C TYR A 79 4.12 21.36 -4.09
N TRP A 80 3.21 21.08 -5.02
CA TRP A 80 3.35 21.48 -6.42
C TRP A 80 3.55 22.99 -6.56
N LYS A 81 2.66 23.79 -5.93
CA LYS A 81 2.74 25.25 -5.93
C LYS A 81 4.07 25.78 -5.38
N ARG A 82 4.62 25.14 -4.34
CA ARG A 82 5.82 25.59 -3.62
C ARG A 82 7.15 25.07 -4.18
N SER A 83 7.07 24.14 -5.13
CA SER A 83 8.25 23.53 -5.76
C SER A 83 8.29 23.85 -7.25
N TYR A 84 7.67 23.01 -8.07
CA TYR A 84 7.77 23.08 -9.53
C TYR A 84 6.82 24.10 -10.16
N GLY A 85 5.65 24.34 -9.55
CA GLY A 85 4.62 25.25 -10.06
C GLY A 85 4.73 26.71 -9.60
N GLY A 86 5.77 27.06 -8.85
CA GLY A 86 5.93 28.42 -8.31
C GLY A 86 7.16 28.64 -7.42
N GLY A 87 7.83 27.57 -6.97
CA GLY A 87 9.09 27.64 -6.21
C GLY A 87 10.35 27.56 -7.07
N TYR A 88 10.21 27.45 -8.41
CA TYR A 88 11.31 27.39 -9.38
C TYR A 88 12.30 26.24 -9.15
N TYR A 89 11.82 25.08 -8.72
CA TYR A 89 12.67 23.90 -8.54
C TYR A 89 13.17 23.39 -9.88
N SER A 90 14.44 22.97 -9.90
CA SER A 90 15.04 22.32 -11.06
C SER A 90 14.37 20.97 -11.31
N TRP A 91 13.87 20.78 -12.53
CA TRP A 91 13.30 19.50 -13.00
C TRP A 91 14.34 18.39 -13.17
N PHE A 92 15.62 18.76 -13.23
CA PHE A 92 16.70 17.82 -13.49
C PHE A 92 17.43 17.43 -12.21
N CYS A 93 18.01 18.40 -11.50
CA CYS A 93 18.77 18.16 -10.29
C CYS A 93 18.54 19.30 -9.30
N GLN A 94 17.90 18.98 -8.18
CA GLN A 94 17.56 19.90 -7.11
C GLN A 94 18.23 19.47 -5.79
N GLY A 95 19.09 20.33 -5.26
CA GLY A 95 19.69 20.16 -3.94
C GLY A 95 18.70 20.35 -2.79
N VAL A 96 19.11 19.91 -1.60
CA VAL A 96 18.37 20.19 -0.36
C VAL A 96 18.67 21.62 0.07
N SER A 97 17.65 22.42 0.40
CA SER A 97 17.84 23.69 1.08
C SER A 97 17.54 23.56 2.58
N TYR A 98 18.46 24.06 3.42
CA TYR A 98 18.25 24.22 4.86
C TYR A 98 17.89 25.67 5.25
N SER A 99 17.49 26.49 4.28
CA SER A 99 17.04 27.86 4.54
C SER A 99 15.77 27.88 5.41
N ARG A 100 15.64 28.96 6.18
CA ARG A 100 14.45 29.27 7.00
C ARG A 100 13.54 30.30 6.34
N ASP A 101 13.64 30.45 5.02
CA ASP A 101 12.69 31.27 4.28
C ASP A 101 11.28 30.66 4.37
N LYS A 102 10.28 31.50 4.14
CA LYS A 102 8.87 31.13 4.27
C LYS A 102 8.50 29.88 3.45
N ASN A 103 9.00 29.76 2.21
CA ASN A 103 8.63 28.64 1.34
C ASN A 103 9.24 27.32 1.85
N SER A 104 10.52 27.34 2.24
CA SER A 104 11.22 26.16 2.76
C SER A 104 10.63 25.68 4.08
N MET A 105 10.28 26.60 4.99
CA MET A 105 9.60 26.24 6.25
C MET A 105 8.21 25.67 6.00
N GLU A 106 7.43 26.26 5.08
CA GLU A 106 6.09 25.74 4.74
C GLU A 106 6.17 24.33 4.12
N ILE A 107 7.16 24.03 3.26
CA ILE A 107 7.37 22.67 2.73
C ILE A 107 7.70 21.69 3.86
N LEU A 108 8.55 22.10 4.80
CA LEU A 108 8.94 21.28 5.94
C LEU A 108 7.73 20.99 6.86
N GLU A 109 6.92 22.00 7.18
CA GLU A 109 5.67 21.86 7.95
C GLU A 109 4.66 20.96 7.24
N LEU A 110 4.48 21.15 5.92
CA LEU A 110 3.64 20.27 5.10
C LEU A 110 4.12 18.82 5.18
N THR A 111 5.44 18.59 5.18
CA THR A 111 6.01 17.24 5.28
C THR A 111 5.76 16.62 6.63
N TRP A 112 5.86 17.40 7.70
CA TRP A 112 5.50 16.94 9.04
C TRP A 112 4.05 16.42 9.10
N TRP A 113 3.10 17.18 8.53
CA TRP A 113 1.70 16.75 8.43
C TRP A 113 1.49 15.61 7.42
N TYR A 114 2.31 15.51 6.39
CA TYR A 114 2.21 14.43 5.41
C TYR A 114 2.67 13.08 5.99
N VAL A 115 3.67 13.07 6.87
CA VAL A 115 4.08 11.86 7.63
C VAL A 115 2.91 11.33 8.45
N LEU A 116 2.11 12.22 9.04
CA LEU A 116 0.86 11.86 9.72
C LEU A 116 -0.12 11.14 8.80
N VAL A 117 -0.32 11.64 7.59
CA VAL A 117 -1.17 10.99 6.58
C VAL A 117 -0.61 9.61 6.20
N ARG A 118 0.72 9.48 6.06
CA ARG A 118 1.34 8.16 5.78
C ARG A 118 1.15 7.18 6.93
N ILE A 119 1.16 7.63 8.18
CA ILE A 119 0.80 6.79 9.33
C ILE A 119 -0.67 6.37 9.26
N ALA A 120 -1.55 7.28 8.84
CA ALA A 120 -2.97 6.98 8.66
C ALA A 120 -3.22 5.91 7.58
N ASP A 121 -2.30 5.68 6.65
CA ASP A 121 -2.36 4.56 5.70
C ASP A 121 -2.37 3.18 6.41
N PHE A 122 -1.88 3.08 7.65
CA PHE A 122 -1.98 1.83 8.43
C PHE A 122 -3.43 1.41 8.68
N ILE A 123 -4.37 2.36 8.71
CA ILE A 123 -5.79 2.11 8.91
C ILE A 123 -6.37 1.25 7.78
N ASP A 124 -5.86 1.34 6.54
CA ASP A 124 -6.24 0.44 5.43
C ASP A 124 -6.06 -1.03 5.82
N THR A 125 -4.93 -1.33 6.45
CA THR A 125 -4.61 -2.69 6.90
C THR A 125 -5.54 -3.15 8.01
N ILE A 126 -5.91 -2.23 8.92
CA ILE A 126 -6.87 -2.49 9.99
C ILE A 126 -8.26 -2.76 9.43
N PHE A 127 -8.70 -2.03 8.41
CA PHE A 127 -9.96 -2.31 7.71
C PHE A 127 -9.95 -3.69 7.06
N PHE A 128 -8.87 -4.08 6.38
CA PHE A 128 -8.75 -5.43 5.82
C PHE A 128 -8.80 -6.51 6.90
N LEU A 129 -8.12 -6.28 8.02
CA LEU A 129 -8.09 -7.19 9.16
C LEU A 129 -9.48 -7.39 9.76
N LEU A 130 -10.18 -6.30 10.10
CA LEU A 130 -11.50 -6.32 10.74
C LEU A 130 -12.60 -6.86 9.81
N ARG A 131 -12.41 -6.77 8.49
CA ARG A 131 -13.30 -7.36 7.48
C ARG A 131 -12.93 -8.79 7.08
N LYS A 132 -11.91 -9.39 7.72
CA LYS A 132 -11.35 -10.71 7.38
C LYS A 132 -10.90 -10.85 5.92
N LYS A 133 -10.44 -9.76 5.31
CA LYS A 133 -9.90 -9.74 3.95
C LYS A 133 -8.38 -9.93 3.95
N TYR A 134 -7.92 -11.03 4.54
CA TYR A 134 -6.49 -11.33 4.71
C TYR A 134 -5.73 -11.43 3.38
N GLU A 135 -6.40 -11.73 2.27
CA GLU A 135 -5.83 -11.72 0.93
C GLU A 135 -5.32 -10.33 0.49
N HIS A 136 -5.86 -9.25 1.06
CA HIS A 136 -5.37 -7.89 0.81
C HIS A 136 -4.17 -7.53 1.69
N ILE A 137 -3.98 -8.19 2.83
CA ILE A 137 -2.81 -8.02 3.72
C ILE A 137 -1.63 -8.84 3.18
N SER A 138 -1.25 -8.52 1.94
CA SER A 138 -0.14 -9.16 1.24
C SER A 138 1.22 -8.71 1.78
N MET A 139 2.28 -9.43 1.40
CA MET A 139 3.65 -9.03 1.70
C MET A 139 3.97 -7.64 1.09
N LEU A 140 3.54 -7.40 -0.17
CA LEU A 140 3.64 -6.09 -0.82
C LEU A 140 3.02 -4.99 0.04
N HIS A 141 1.78 -5.20 0.50
CA HIS A 141 1.05 -4.20 1.29
C HIS A 141 1.80 -3.84 2.59
N VAL A 142 2.12 -4.85 3.40
CA VAL A 142 2.73 -4.62 4.72
C VAL A 142 4.13 -4.03 4.58
N VAL A 143 4.96 -4.56 3.68
CA VAL A 143 6.32 -4.03 3.46
C VAL A 143 6.27 -2.61 2.93
N HIS A 144 5.39 -2.31 1.97
CA HIS A 144 5.24 -0.98 1.41
C HIS A 144 4.82 0.03 2.49
N HIS A 145 3.75 -0.21 3.25
CA HIS A 145 3.28 0.73 4.26
C HIS A 145 4.30 0.93 5.38
N THR A 146 5.01 -0.12 5.80
CA THR A 146 6.09 0.01 6.78
C THR A 146 7.25 0.86 6.23
N LEU A 147 7.69 0.61 5.00
CA LEU A 147 8.78 1.37 4.37
C LEU A 147 8.38 2.83 4.14
N VAL A 148 7.16 3.12 3.69
CA VAL A 148 6.71 4.50 3.44
C VAL A 148 6.71 5.31 4.73
N VAL A 149 6.20 4.77 5.85
CA VAL A 149 6.23 5.48 7.15
C VAL A 149 7.65 5.68 7.65
N LEU A 150 8.51 4.65 7.58
CA LEU A 150 9.91 4.75 7.97
C LEU A 150 10.67 5.79 7.13
N SER A 151 10.47 5.75 5.81
CA SER A 151 11.10 6.68 4.88
C SER A 151 10.59 8.11 5.08
N GLY A 152 9.29 8.31 5.33
CA GLY A 152 8.73 9.62 5.62
C GLY A 152 9.37 10.25 6.86
N TRP A 153 9.56 9.46 7.92
CA TRP A 153 10.31 9.90 9.10
C TRP A 153 11.78 10.23 8.78
N LEU A 154 12.46 9.38 8.00
CA LEU A 154 13.83 9.60 7.59
C LEU A 154 13.96 10.91 6.80
N TRP A 155 13.13 11.11 5.78
CA TRP A 155 13.18 12.31 4.95
C TRP A 155 12.85 13.55 5.76
N LEU A 156 11.83 13.50 6.62
CA LEU A 156 11.48 14.60 7.53
C LEU A 156 12.72 15.08 8.31
N ASN A 157 13.53 14.15 8.81
CA ASN A 157 14.69 14.46 9.63
C ASN A 157 15.97 14.79 8.85
N PHE A 158 16.17 14.26 7.64
CA PHE A 158 17.49 14.34 6.99
C PHE A 158 17.50 15.04 5.64
N GLY A 159 16.37 15.12 4.93
CA GLY A 159 16.35 15.64 3.56
C GLY A 159 14.95 15.74 2.98
N THR A 160 14.07 16.45 3.67
CA THR A 160 12.67 16.70 3.30
C THR A 160 12.53 17.38 1.94
N ASP A 161 13.51 18.21 1.62
CA ASP A 161 13.49 19.11 0.48
C ASP A 161 14.38 18.60 -0.68
N GLY A 162 14.19 19.14 -1.87
CA GLY A 162 15.02 18.91 -3.04
C GLY A 162 14.53 17.78 -3.95
N GLN A 163 15.46 16.94 -4.44
CA GLN A 163 15.18 15.90 -5.44
C GLN A 163 14.04 14.93 -5.06
N ILE A 164 13.85 14.66 -3.77
CA ILE A 164 12.81 13.74 -3.27
C ILE A 164 11.39 14.32 -3.40
N LEU A 165 11.26 15.65 -3.46
CA LEU A 165 9.97 16.33 -3.39
C LEU A 165 9.08 16.04 -4.60
N LEU A 166 9.66 15.86 -5.79
CA LEU A 166 8.92 15.39 -6.97
C LEU A 166 8.26 14.03 -6.71
N GLY A 167 8.99 13.15 -6.01
CA GLY A 167 8.49 11.85 -5.60
C GLY A 167 7.28 11.95 -4.68
N ILE A 168 7.33 12.87 -3.71
CA ILE A 168 6.22 13.15 -2.79
C ILE A 168 5.01 13.71 -3.56
N CYS A 169 5.22 14.68 -4.45
CA CYS A 169 4.17 15.25 -5.30
C CYS A 169 3.46 14.18 -6.13
N ILE A 170 4.22 13.40 -6.91
CA ILE A 170 3.65 12.36 -7.78
C ILE A 170 3.00 11.27 -6.93
N ASN A 171 3.59 10.87 -5.80
CA ASN A 171 2.96 9.90 -4.90
C ASN A 171 1.61 10.40 -4.38
N ALA A 172 1.51 11.64 -3.90
CA ALA A 172 0.26 12.22 -3.46
C ALA A 172 -0.79 12.20 -4.59
N PHE A 173 -0.41 12.60 -5.82
CA PHE A 173 -1.31 12.55 -6.97
C PHE A 173 -1.82 11.13 -7.27
N ILE A 174 -0.94 10.14 -7.25
CA ILE A 174 -1.32 8.74 -7.51
C ILE A 174 -2.23 8.21 -6.38
N HIS A 175 -2.01 8.65 -5.14
CA HIS A 175 -2.87 8.32 -4.01
C HIS A 175 -4.27 8.93 -4.13
N ILE A 176 -4.42 10.12 -4.73
CA ILE A 176 -5.76 10.66 -5.06
C ILE A 176 -6.51 9.65 -5.93
N ILE A 177 -5.91 9.22 -7.04
CA ILE A 177 -6.54 8.28 -7.99
C ILE A 177 -6.82 6.93 -7.31
N MET A 178 -5.86 6.42 -6.54
CA MET A 178 -5.98 5.13 -5.84
C MET A 178 -7.10 5.15 -4.79
N TYR A 179 -7.17 6.16 -3.94
CA TYR A 179 -8.21 6.27 -2.92
C TYR A 179 -9.59 6.59 -3.51
N THR A 180 -9.65 7.33 -4.63
CA THR A 180 -10.90 7.45 -5.41
C THR A 180 -11.36 6.08 -5.90
N TYR A 181 -10.47 5.25 -6.45
CA TYR A 181 -10.81 3.89 -6.85
C TYR A 181 -11.32 3.06 -5.66
N TYR A 182 -10.67 3.13 -4.49
CA TYR A 182 -11.11 2.38 -3.30
C TYR A 182 -12.45 2.87 -2.75
N GLY A 183 -12.69 4.17 -2.73
CA GLY A 183 -13.97 4.76 -2.37
C GLY A 183 -15.10 4.27 -3.29
N LEU A 184 -14.87 4.32 -4.61
CA LEU A 184 -15.82 3.80 -5.59
C LEU A 184 -16.04 2.30 -5.42
N ALA A 185 -14.99 1.51 -5.18
CA ALA A 185 -15.10 0.06 -4.97
C ALA A 185 -15.88 -0.29 -3.70
N ALA A 186 -15.87 0.57 -2.68
CA ALA A 186 -16.59 0.38 -1.42
C ALA A 186 -18.11 0.62 -1.54
N LEU A 187 -18.58 1.38 -2.54
CA LEU A 187 -20.01 1.67 -2.75
C LEU A 187 -20.83 0.43 -3.13
N GLY A 188 -20.20 -0.63 -3.64
CA GLY A 188 -20.79 -1.95 -3.82
C GLY A 188 -20.85 -2.41 -5.27
N PRO A 189 -21.64 -3.46 -5.58
CA PRO A 189 -21.69 -4.06 -6.92
C PRO A 189 -22.10 -3.08 -8.02
N TRP A 190 -22.93 -2.08 -7.68
CA TRP A 190 -23.40 -1.07 -8.64
C TRP A 190 -22.27 -0.20 -9.21
N THR A 191 -21.24 0.12 -8.43
CA THR A 191 -20.08 0.87 -8.91
C THR A 191 -18.97 -0.04 -9.42
N GLN A 192 -18.77 -1.21 -8.80
CA GLN A 192 -17.69 -2.15 -9.14
C GLN A 192 -17.70 -2.60 -10.60
N LYS A 193 -18.89 -2.73 -11.23
CA LYS A 193 -19.01 -3.03 -12.67
C LYS A 193 -18.31 -2.02 -13.59
N TYR A 194 -18.17 -0.76 -13.16
CA TYR A 194 -17.52 0.29 -13.94
C TYR A 194 -16.01 0.40 -13.67
N LEU A 195 -15.48 -0.34 -12.70
CA LEU A 195 -14.07 -0.29 -12.27
C LEU A 195 -13.16 -1.24 -13.07
N TRP A 196 -13.40 -1.35 -14.38
CA TRP A 196 -12.60 -2.17 -15.31
C TRP A 196 -11.13 -1.72 -15.39
N TRP A 197 -10.84 -0.48 -15.00
CA TRP A 197 -9.54 0.15 -15.14
C TRP A 197 -8.56 -0.13 -13.98
N LYS A 198 -8.90 -1.04 -13.04
CA LYS A 198 -8.01 -1.47 -11.93
C LYS A 198 -6.59 -1.83 -12.39
N ARG A 199 -6.47 -2.48 -13.55
CA ARG A 199 -5.17 -2.88 -14.11
C ARG A 199 -4.32 -1.67 -14.54
N TYR A 200 -4.96 -0.61 -15.06
CA TYR A 200 -4.26 0.61 -15.46
C TYR A 200 -3.78 1.37 -14.23
N LEU A 201 -4.52 1.34 -13.12
CA LEU A 201 -4.04 1.87 -11.83
C LEU A 201 -2.71 1.20 -11.41
N THR A 202 -2.62 -0.13 -11.49
CA THR A 202 -1.36 -0.83 -11.17
C THR A 202 -0.25 -0.49 -12.16
N LYS A 203 -0.54 -0.35 -13.46
CA LYS A 203 0.46 0.08 -14.45
C LYS A 203 0.97 1.50 -14.16
N LEU A 204 0.07 2.41 -13.81
CA LEU A 204 0.37 3.79 -13.45
C LEU A 204 1.31 3.86 -12.23
N GLN A 205 1.09 3.03 -11.20
CA GLN A 205 2.01 2.89 -10.06
C GLN A 205 3.39 2.34 -10.47
N ILE A 206 3.45 1.37 -11.38
CA ILE A 206 4.74 0.84 -11.90
C ILE A 206 5.50 1.93 -12.68
N ILE A 207 4.80 2.66 -13.56
CA ILE A 207 5.38 3.77 -14.32
C ILE A 207 5.88 4.87 -13.38
N GLN A 208 5.11 5.20 -12.34
CA GLN A 208 5.55 6.11 -11.29
C GLN A 208 6.89 5.66 -10.68
N PHE A 209 7.03 4.39 -10.26
CA PHE A 209 8.28 3.91 -9.69
C PHE A 209 9.44 4.01 -10.69
N LEU A 210 9.24 3.68 -11.96
CA LEU A 210 10.28 3.81 -12.98
C LEU A 210 10.77 5.26 -13.16
N ILE A 211 9.83 6.19 -13.32
CA ILE A 211 10.14 7.61 -13.52
C ILE A 211 10.82 8.19 -12.27
N LEU A 212 10.23 7.97 -11.09
CA LEU A 212 10.76 8.52 -9.84
C LEU A 212 12.10 7.92 -9.46
N ASN A 213 12.32 6.63 -9.71
CA ASN A 213 13.61 5.99 -9.44
C ASN A 213 14.70 6.51 -10.37
N THR A 214 14.36 6.83 -11.62
CA THR A 214 15.30 7.47 -12.56
C THR A 214 15.62 8.88 -12.10
N HIS A 215 14.61 9.69 -11.79
CA HIS A 215 14.77 11.06 -11.32
C HIS A 215 15.60 11.15 -10.03
N ILE A 216 15.28 10.33 -9.01
CA ILE A 216 16.00 10.39 -7.75
C ILE A 216 17.46 9.94 -7.90
N SER A 217 17.80 9.16 -8.93
CA SER A 217 19.18 8.70 -9.16
C SER A 217 20.09 9.74 -9.82
N ILE A 218 19.54 10.84 -10.35
CA ILE A 218 20.32 11.89 -11.04
C ILE A 218 21.45 12.48 -10.16
N PRO A 219 21.23 12.79 -8.86
CA PRO A 219 22.28 13.31 -7.99
C PRO A 219 23.46 12.35 -7.71
N LEU A 220 23.36 11.07 -8.11
CA LEU A 220 24.50 10.16 -8.08
C LEU A 220 25.55 10.51 -9.14
N PHE A 221 25.11 11.07 -10.25
CA PHE A 221 25.93 11.40 -11.41
C PHE A 221 26.18 12.90 -11.56
N TYR A 222 25.27 13.75 -11.06
CA TYR A 222 25.36 15.20 -11.13
C TYR A 222 25.39 15.82 -9.74
N ASN A 223 26.38 16.67 -9.46
CA ASN A 223 26.48 17.31 -8.16
C ASN A 223 25.62 18.57 -8.08
N CYS A 224 24.39 18.43 -7.59
CA CYS A 224 23.51 19.57 -7.27
C CYS A 224 23.34 19.80 -5.75
N GLY A 225 24.19 19.20 -4.92
CA GLY A 225 24.14 19.37 -3.46
C GLY A 225 23.08 18.53 -2.75
N TYR A 226 22.43 17.57 -3.43
CA TYR A 226 21.58 16.58 -2.76
C TYR A 226 22.45 15.45 -2.16
N PRO A 227 22.26 15.03 -0.88
CA PRO A 227 23.13 14.03 -0.27
C PRO A 227 23.07 12.67 -0.97
N ARG A 228 24.24 12.12 -1.32
CA ARG A 228 24.35 10.82 -2.02
C ARG A 228 23.81 9.64 -1.20
N ALA A 229 24.03 9.65 0.12
CA ALA A 229 23.53 8.59 1.00
C ALA A 229 21.99 8.53 0.98
N LEU A 230 21.34 9.69 1.09
CA LEU A 230 19.89 9.84 0.96
C LEU A 230 19.41 9.40 -0.44
N THR A 231 20.14 9.77 -1.48
CA THR A 231 19.85 9.32 -2.85
C THR A 231 19.84 7.79 -2.98
N LEU A 232 20.87 7.12 -2.48
CA LEU A 232 20.99 5.66 -2.55
C LEU A 232 19.88 4.96 -1.75
N LEU A 233 19.53 5.48 -0.58
CA LEU A 233 18.42 4.96 0.22
C LEU A 233 17.08 5.10 -0.52
N ALA A 234 16.81 6.26 -1.10
CA ALA A 234 15.58 6.51 -1.86
C ALA A 234 15.50 5.65 -3.14
N ALA A 235 16.60 5.55 -3.89
CA ALA A 235 16.67 4.68 -5.07
C ALA A 235 16.52 3.20 -4.69
N GLY A 236 17.17 2.75 -3.62
CA GLY A 236 17.01 1.38 -3.10
C GLY A 236 15.56 1.06 -2.72
N GLN A 237 14.89 1.99 -2.01
CA GLN A 237 13.47 1.87 -1.70
C GLN A 237 12.60 1.84 -2.97
N GLY A 238 12.91 2.68 -3.98
CA GLY A 238 12.25 2.70 -5.27
C GLY A 238 12.35 1.37 -6.01
N VAL A 239 13.53 0.76 -6.04
CA VAL A 239 13.78 -0.56 -6.64
C VAL A 239 12.99 -1.65 -5.91
N VAL A 240 13.01 -1.68 -4.58
CA VAL A 240 12.20 -2.63 -3.80
C VAL A 240 10.72 -2.48 -4.12
N GLY A 241 10.21 -1.24 -4.14
CA GLY A 241 8.83 -0.93 -4.52
C GLY A 241 8.49 -1.46 -5.92
N LEU A 242 9.33 -1.15 -6.92
CA LEU A 242 9.16 -1.59 -8.29
C LEU A 242 9.08 -3.12 -8.39
N ILE A 243 10.00 -3.85 -7.76
CA ILE A 243 10.02 -5.32 -7.75
C ILE A 243 8.71 -5.86 -7.17
N LEU A 244 8.25 -5.32 -6.04
CA LEU A 244 7.04 -5.79 -5.38
C LEU A 244 5.79 -5.55 -6.25
N PHE A 245 5.69 -4.38 -6.91
CA PHE A 245 4.56 -4.04 -7.79
C PHE A 245 4.58 -4.84 -9.09
N VAL A 246 5.75 -5.06 -9.70
CA VAL A 246 5.91 -5.91 -10.89
C VAL A 246 5.54 -7.35 -10.55
N ASN A 247 6.02 -7.88 -9.43
CA ASN A 247 5.68 -9.22 -8.95
C ASN A 247 4.15 -9.36 -8.71
N PHE A 248 3.53 -8.37 -8.09
CA PHE A 248 2.08 -8.32 -7.92
C PHE A 248 1.34 -8.31 -9.26
N TYR A 249 1.79 -7.49 -10.21
CA TYR A 249 1.19 -7.38 -11.53
C TYR A 249 1.26 -8.71 -12.29
N ILE A 250 2.42 -9.35 -12.30
CA ILE A 250 2.63 -10.65 -12.96
C ILE A 250 1.71 -11.70 -12.34
N LYS A 251 1.73 -11.83 -11.01
CA LYS A 251 0.92 -12.82 -10.28
C LYS A 251 -0.59 -12.61 -10.45
N ARG A 252 -1.04 -11.35 -10.56
CA ARG A 252 -2.47 -11.03 -10.64
C ARG A 252 -3.02 -11.05 -12.06
N TYR A 253 -2.22 -10.66 -13.06
CA TYR A 253 -2.71 -10.40 -14.42
C TYR A 253 -2.05 -11.26 -15.51
N CYS A 254 -0.91 -11.89 -15.23
CA CYS A 254 -0.15 -12.65 -16.23
C CYS A 254 -0.13 -14.16 -15.95
N VAL A 255 -0.13 -14.58 -14.67
CA VAL A 255 -0.22 -16.00 -14.32
C VAL A 255 -1.69 -16.45 -14.35
N LEU A 256 -2.03 -17.37 -15.25
CA LEU A 256 -3.31 -18.06 -15.23
C LEU A 256 -3.38 -18.96 -13.98
N ARG A 257 -4.32 -18.69 -13.06
CA ARG A 257 -4.72 -19.71 -12.09
C ARG A 257 -5.44 -20.82 -12.86
N SER A 258 -4.80 -21.96 -13.09
CA SER A 258 -5.50 -23.15 -13.54
C SER A 258 -6.62 -23.47 -12.53
N PRO A 259 -7.86 -23.73 -12.99
CA PRO A 259 -8.90 -24.24 -12.11
C PRO A 259 -8.40 -25.52 -11.44
N ALA A 260 -8.50 -25.57 -10.11
CA ALA A 260 -8.06 -26.70 -9.32
C ALA A 260 -8.81 -27.97 -9.77
N GLY A 261 -8.12 -28.88 -10.45
CA GLY A 261 -8.71 -30.13 -10.92
C GLY A 261 -7.99 -30.86 -12.06
N ALA A 262 -7.12 -30.21 -12.83
CA ALA A 262 -6.40 -30.89 -13.90
C ALA A 262 -4.89 -30.88 -13.61
N GLY A 263 -4.34 -32.06 -13.29
CA GLY A 263 -2.91 -32.27 -13.26
C GLY A 263 -2.36 -32.15 -14.67
N GLN A 264 -1.95 -30.94 -15.08
CA GLN A 264 -1.12 -30.73 -16.26
C GLN A 264 -0.14 -29.59 -16.00
N THR A 265 1.09 -29.81 -16.46
CA THR A 265 2.27 -28.96 -16.40
C THR A 265 1.97 -27.49 -16.69
N VAL A 266 2.44 -26.60 -15.80
CA VAL A 266 2.41 -25.15 -15.96
C VAL A 266 3.26 -24.78 -17.18
N LYS A 267 2.63 -24.46 -18.31
CA LYS A 267 3.32 -23.77 -19.42
C LYS A 267 3.25 -22.26 -19.19
N PRO A 268 4.37 -21.52 -19.32
CA PRO A 268 4.35 -20.06 -19.33
C PRO A 268 3.48 -19.59 -20.49
N SER A 269 2.56 -18.64 -20.27
CA SER A 269 1.89 -17.96 -21.39
C SER A 269 2.70 -16.73 -21.77
N ASP A 270 3.09 -16.62 -23.03
CA ASP A 270 3.98 -15.55 -23.54
C ASP A 270 3.34 -14.16 -23.60
N THR A 271 2.06 -14.01 -23.24
CA THR A 271 1.41 -12.70 -23.19
C THR A 271 0.52 -12.55 -21.94
N CYS A 272 0.78 -11.52 -21.14
CA CYS A 272 -0.16 -11.08 -20.12
C CYS A 272 -1.50 -10.76 -20.78
N ARG A 273 -2.57 -11.49 -20.40
CA ARG A 273 -3.92 -11.41 -21.00
C ARG A 273 -4.28 -9.99 -21.39
N LYS A 274 -4.62 -9.70 -22.66
CA LYS A 274 -5.13 -8.37 -23.07
C LYS A 274 -6.40 -8.02 -22.28
N PRO A 275 -6.71 -6.73 -22.03
CA PRO A 275 -7.94 -6.35 -21.34
C PRO A 275 -9.13 -7.01 -22.04
N ALA A 276 -9.84 -7.88 -21.34
CA ALA A 276 -11.12 -8.35 -21.83
C ALA A 276 -12.06 -7.15 -21.75
N GLY A 277 -12.33 -6.52 -22.90
CA GLY A 277 -13.56 -5.75 -23.07
C GLY A 277 -14.71 -6.73 -22.95
N GLY A 278 -15.17 -6.95 -21.72
CA GLY A 278 -16.13 -8.01 -21.42
C GLY A 278 -16.11 -8.35 -19.95
N ILE A 279 -17.24 -8.06 -19.30
CA ILE A 279 -17.58 -8.33 -17.91
C ILE A 279 -17.10 -9.73 -17.51
N GLN A 280 -16.02 -9.81 -16.72
CA GLN A 280 -15.83 -10.98 -15.88
C GLN A 280 -16.85 -10.86 -14.75
N LYS A 281 -18.00 -11.53 -14.91
CA LYS A 281 -18.80 -11.94 -13.76
C LYS A 281 -17.82 -12.68 -12.84
N GLU A 282 -17.51 -12.11 -11.68
CA GLU A 282 -17.24 -12.93 -10.50
C GLU A 282 -18.54 -13.69 -10.28
N THR A 283 -18.69 -14.84 -10.94
CA THR A 283 -19.73 -15.79 -10.59
C THR A 283 -19.41 -16.22 -9.17
N GLU A 284 -20.16 -15.65 -8.22
CA GLU A 284 -20.43 -16.30 -6.95
C GLU A 284 -20.63 -17.80 -7.23
N PRO A 285 -19.98 -18.69 -6.47
CA PRO A 285 -20.21 -20.11 -6.65
C PRO A 285 -21.70 -20.36 -6.48
N SER A 286 -22.35 -20.91 -7.52
CA SER A 286 -23.74 -21.34 -7.44
C SER A 286 -23.96 -22.10 -6.14
N PRO A 287 -25.06 -21.88 -5.40
CA PRO A 287 -25.38 -22.61 -4.17
C PRO A 287 -25.25 -24.13 -4.34
N LEU A 288 -25.56 -24.64 -5.54
CA LEU A 288 -25.39 -26.05 -5.92
C LEU A 288 -23.92 -26.50 -5.93
N ARG A 289 -22.99 -25.65 -6.38
CA ARG A 289 -21.54 -25.95 -6.35
C ARG A 289 -20.96 -25.87 -4.94
N MET A 290 -21.51 -25.01 -4.07
CA MET A 290 -21.16 -24.99 -2.64
C MET A 290 -21.64 -26.28 -1.95
N LEU A 291 -22.87 -26.71 -2.26
CA LEU A 291 -23.46 -27.96 -1.74
C LEU A 291 -22.72 -29.21 -2.26
N GLU A 292 -22.34 -29.26 -3.54
CA GLU A 292 -21.51 -30.36 -4.06
C GLU A 292 -20.12 -30.43 -3.41
N LYS A 293 -19.52 -29.26 -3.11
CA LYS A 293 -18.22 -29.19 -2.46
C LYS A 293 -18.32 -29.64 -1.00
N ALA A 294 -19.36 -29.20 -0.29
CA ALA A 294 -19.70 -29.68 1.05
C ALA A 294 -20.03 -31.18 1.07
N ARG A 295 -20.72 -31.71 0.05
CA ARG A 295 -21.01 -33.14 -0.11
C ARG A 295 -19.75 -33.97 -0.33
N LYS A 296 -18.81 -33.46 -1.14
CA LYS A 296 -17.50 -34.09 -1.37
C LYS A 296 -16.61 -34.05 -0.13
N GLU A 297 -16.62 -32.96 0.63
CA GLU A 297 -15.92 -32.86 1.92
C GLU A 297 -16.53 -33.77 3.00
N CYS A 298 -17.86 -33.94 3.02
CA CYS A 298 -18.55 -34.86 3.91
C CYS A 298 -18.28 -36.33 3.55
N CYS A 299 -18.24 -36.68 2.25
CA CYS A 299 -17.80 -38.01 1.80
C CYS A 299 -16.32 -38.28 2.09
N ARG A 300 -15.46 -37.25 2.08
CA ARG A 300 -14.03 -37.39 2.39
C ARG A 300 -13.77 -37.54 3.88
N GLN A 301 -14.62 -36.97 4.74
CA GLN A 301 -14.57 -37.14 6.19
C GLN A 301 -15.24 -38.43 6.70
N ARG A 302 -15.94 -39.19 5.85
CA ARG A 302 -16.46 -40.53 6.20
C ARG A 302 -15.36 -41.56 6.54
N SER A 303 -14.07 -41.27 6.34
CA SER A 303 -13.01 -42.13 6.85
C SER A 303 -12.62 -41.86 8.32
N VAL A 304 -13.14 -40.79 8.96
CA VAL A 304 -12.86 -40.48 10.36
C VAL A 304 -14.13 -40.00 11.09
N ARG A 305 -14.79 -40.95 11.75
CA ARG A 305 -15.74 -40.80 12.89
C ARG A 305 -16.61 -39.53 12.93
N VAL A 306 -17.71 -39.53 12.17
CA VAL A 306 -18.88 -38.65 12.43
C VAL A 306 -20.16 -39.52 12.50
N PRO A 307 -21.04 -39.35 13.51
CA PRO A 307 -22.25 -40.16 13.65
C PRO A 307 -23.23 -39.99 12.47
N PRO A 308 -23.96 -41.06 12.06
CA PRO A 308 -24.81 -41.08 10.85
C PRO A 308 -25.93 -40.04 10.78
N PHE A 309 -26.30 -39.42 11.91
CA PHE A 309 -27.50 -38.60 12.03
C PHE A 309 -27.41 -37.24 11.30
N ILE A 310 -26.21 -36.63 11.27
CA ILE A 310 -25.98 -35.30 10.67
C ILE A 310 -26.05 -35.35 9.13
N CYS A 311 -25.64 -36.47 8.53
CA CYS A 311 -25.71 -36.66 7.07
C CYS A 311 -27.15 -36.82 6.56
N SER A 312 -28.05 -37.45 7.33
CA SER A 312 -29.43 -37.72 6.90
C SER A 312 -30.34 -36.48 6.86
N GLN A 313 -29.95 -35.41 7.57
CA GLN A 313 -30.68 -34.14 7.60
C GLN A 313 -30.38 -33.29 6.35
N ILE A 314 -29.17 -33.41 5.78
CA ILE A 314 -28.78 -32.68 4.57
C ILE A 314 -29.39 -33.31 3.32
N GLU A 315 -29.55 -34.63 3.26
CA GLU A 315 -30.20 -35.30 2.12
C GLU A 315 -31.72 -35.01 2.03
N ARG A 316 -32.39 -34.80 3.17
CA ARG A 316 -33.84 -34.52 3.21
C ARG A 316 -34.22 -33.10 2.80
N GLY A 317 -33.35 -32.11 2.96
CA GLY A 317 -33.60 -30.72 2.55
C GLY A 317 -33.54 -30.45 1.04
N SER A 318 -33.25 -31.46 0.21
CA SER A 318 -33.08 -31.30 -1.25
C SER A 318 -34.23 -31.89 -2.10
N ARG A 319 -35.31 -32.38 -1.47
CA ARG A 319 -36.48 -32.94 -2.17
C ARG A 319 -37.74 -32.06 -2.14
N THR A 320 -37.65 -30.86 -1.60
CA THR A 320 -38.74 -29.88 -1.62
C THR A 320 -38.16 -28.49 -1.89
N GLU A 321 -37.91 -28.22 -3.17
CA GLU A 321 -38.15 -26.95 -3.89
C GLU A 321 -37.64 -27.05 -5.34
#